data_AF-A0A9X0DM93-F1
#
_entry.id   AF-A0A9X0DM93-F1
#
_cell.length_a   1.000
_cell.length_b   1.000
_cell.length_c   1.000
_cell.angle_alpha   90.00
_cell.angle_beta   90.00
_cell.angle_gamma   90.00
#
_symmetry.space_group_name_H-M   'P 1'
#
loop_
_entity.id
_entity.type
_entity.pdbx_description
1 polymer ?
#
loop_
_entity_poly.entity_id
_entity_poly.type
_entity_poly.pdbx_seq_one_letter_code
_entity_poly.pdbx_strand_id
1 'polypeptide(L)'
;MSSRSDIVKPSASKPSSSSSKPSSSKPSSSRPKSSVPATRKIEPKDYDLLVDTIRVTVHTTGKFFDSDTRSGNHASIYLLASNGASVRLNMTKLTADAKRGTYQLTYCRYQHTNSSLIDFDLKATSRGLKVKHVLELIEERKRDKYKLARSGLGCRFWVQTIIKDLQEMKFISSSSEVSAADAVEGLRYSYSKGKRPELDEVDPGSFGTSWDKRSERR
;
A
#
# COMPACT_ATOMS: atom_id res chain seq x y z
N MET A 1 58.70 -26.43 25.14
CA MET A 1 58.38 -25.24 24.32
C MET A 1 59.56 -25.01 23.39
N SER A 2 59.47 -25.63 22.22
CA SER A 2 60.53 -25.75 21.21
C SER A 2 60.72 -24.42 20.46
N SER A 3 61.98 -23.97 20.34
CA SER A 3 62.79 -23.99 19.09
C SER A 3 62.55 -22.77 18.18
N ARG A 4 63.56 -21.88 18.02
CA ARG A 4 64.65 -21.95 17.01
C ARG A 4 64.10 -21.71 15.59
N SER A 5 64.67 -20.90 14.69
CA SER A 5 65.95 -20.21 14.59
C SER A 5 65.88 -19.17 13.46
N ASP A 6 66.90 -18.34 13.47
CA ASP A 6 67.41 -17.40 12.47
C ASP A 6 67.43 -17.85 10.98
N ILE A 7 67.59 -16.86 10.07
CA ILE A 7 68.63 -16.75 9.01
C ILE A 7 68.14 -16.07 7.70
N VAL A 8 68.73 -14.88 7.46
CA VAL A 8 69.41 -14.37 6.23
C VAL A 8 68.66 -14.14 4.89
N LYS A 9 68.88 -12.93 4.34
CA LYS A 9 68.59 -12.43 2.97
C LYS A 9 69.39 -13.16 1.86
N PRO A 10 68.86 -13.28 0.64
CA PRO A 10 69.40 -12.49 -0.50
C PRO A 10 68.31 -12.10 -1.55
N SER A 11 68.39 -10.93 -2.19
CA SER A 11 68.96 -10.60 -3.53
C SER A 11 68.22 -11.12 -4.77
N ALA A 12 67.87 -10.14 -5.62
CA ALA A 12 67.81 -10.12 -7.09
C ALA A 12 66.68 -10.79 -7.90
N SER A 13 66.33 -10.02 -8.96
CA SER A 13 65.90 -10.40 -10.32
C SER A 13 64.41 -10.40 -10.69
N LYS A 14 64.09 -9.54 -11.67
CA LYS A 14 62.91 -9.57 -12.55
C LYS A 14 62.97 -10.82 -13.44
N PRO A 15 61.79 -11.30 -13.90
CA PRO A 15 61.59 -11.33 -15.34
C PRO A 15 60.19 -10.88 -15.80
N SER A 16 60.17 -10.44 -17.04
CA SER A 16 59.03 -10.20 -17.92
C SER A 16 58.30 -11.50 -18.30
N SER A 17 56.97 -11.49 -18.37
CA SER A 17 56.23 -12.36 -19.29
C SER A 17 54.76 -11.94 -19.49
N SER A 18 54.46 -11.58 -20.73
CA SER A 18 53.30 -11.98 -21.53
C SER A 18 51.88 -11.88 -20.94
N SER A 19 51.15 -10.94 -21.56
CA SER A 19 49.71 -10.89 -21.74
C SER A 19 49.05 -12.21 -22.18
N SER A 20 48.04 -12.65 -21.44
CA SER A 20 46.96 -13.50 -21.92
C SER A 20 45.65 -13.12 -21.24
N LYS A 21 44.70 -12.58 -22.02
CA LYS A 21 43.32 -12.28 -21.62
C LYS A 21 42.54 -13.57 -21.35
N PRO A 22 41.88 -13.75 -20.19
CA PRO A 22 40.82 -14.73 -20.06
C PRO A 22 39.50 -14.12 -20.56
N SER A 23 38.94 -14.72 -21.61
CA SER A 23 37.57 -14.47 -22.05
C SER A 23 36.58 -14.95 -20.98
N SER A 24 36.05 -14.03 -20.19
CA SER A 24 34.99 -14.31 -19.23
C SER A 24 33.64 -14.45 -19.94
N SER A 25 33.32 -15.68 -20.34
CA SER A 25 31.95 -16.06 -20.67
C SER A 25 31.08 -15.91 -19.42
N LYS A 26 30.30 -14.82 -19.35
CA LYS A 26 29.25 -14.63 -18.35
C LYS A 26 28.21 -15.76 -18.52
N PRO A 27 27.91 -16.56 -17.48
CA PRO A 27 26.75 -17.43 -17.53
C PRO A 27 25.51 -16.55 -17.48
N SER A 28 24.76 -16.50 -18.58
CA SER A 28 23.44 -15.87 -18.61
C SER A 28 22.49 -16.70 -17.75
N SER A 29 22.36 -16.30 -16.49
CA SER A 29 21.30 -16.77 -15.60
C SER A 29 19.96 -16.23 -16.10
N SER A 30 19.37 -16.89 -17.10
CA SER A 30 17.98 -16.70 -17.48
C SER A 30 17.09 -17.32 -16.41
N ARG A 31 16.88 -16.58 -15.31
CA ARG A 31 15.84 -16.91 -14.33
C ARG A 31 14.49 -16.87 -15.07
N PRO A 32 13.70 -17.96 -15.07
CA PRO A 32 12.42 -17.96 -15.74
C PRO A 32 11.54 -16.91 -15.07
N LYS A 33 11.19 -15.86 -15.80
CA LYS A 33 10.20 -14.86 -15.38
C LYS A 33 8.85 -15.58 -15.33
N SER A 34 8.43 -15.98 -14.12
CA SER A 34 7.02 -16.29 -13.84
C SER A 34 6.17 -15.14 -14.38
N SER A 35 5.45 -15.37 -15.47
CA SER A 35 4.68 -14.37 -16.23
C SER A 35 3.35 -13.98 -15.57
N VAL A 36 3.06 -14.51 -14.38
CA VAL A 36 1.81 -14.23 -13.68
C VAL A 36 1.90 -12.81 -13.08
N PRO A 37 0.97 -11.90 -13.41
CA PRO A 37 1.00 -10.53 -12.91
C PRO A 37 0.87 -10.49 -11.38
N ALA A 38 1.51 -9.48 -10.77
CA ALA A 38 1.48 -9.28 -9.32
C ALA A 38 0.08 -8.92 -8.78
N THR A 39 -0.79 -8.41 -9.66
CA THR A 39 -2.16 -8.00 -9.34
C THR A 39 -3.15 -8.55 -10.36
N ARG A 40 -4.39 -8.80 -9.93
CA ARG A 40 -5.52 -9.14 -10.81
C ARG A 40 -6.83 -8.61 -10.23
N LYS A 41 -7.91 -8.70 -11.02
CA LYS A 41 -9.26 -8.49 -10.49
C LYS A 41 -9.54 -9.52 -9.39
N ILE A 42 -10.35 -9.12 -8.41
CA ILE A 42 -10.86 -10.04 -7.40
C ILE A 42 -11.76 -11.10 -8.06
N GLU A 43 -11.67 -12.33 -7.59
CA GLU A 43 -12.45 -13.49 -8.05
C GLU A 43 -13.27 -14.06 -6.89
N PRO A 44 -14.36 -14.81 -7.14
CA PRO A 44 -15.22 -15.36 -6.08
C PRO A 44 -14.48 -16.10 -4.95
N LYS A 45 -13.40 -16.82 -5.25
CA LYS A 45 -12.59 -17.52 -4.24
C LYS A 45 -11.86 -16.59 -3.26
N ASP A 46 -11.61 -15.34 -3.65
CA ASP A 46 -10.88 -14.38 -2.81
C ASP A 46 -11.76 -13.79 -1.69
N TYR A 47 -13.09 -13.85 -1.87
CA TYR A 47 -14.07 -13.33 -0.92
C TYR A 47 -14.03 -14.08 0.42
N ASP A 48 -13.66 -15.36 0.40
CA ASP A 48 -13.56 -16.20 1.59
C ASP A 48 -12.18 -16.17 2.27
N LEU A 49 -11.23 -15.40 1.75
CA LEU A 49 -9.93 -15.23 2.39
C LEU A 49 -10.09 -14.60 3.78
N LEU A 50 -9.45 -15.22 4.77
CA LEU A 50 -9.36 -14.67 6.13
C LEU A 50 -8.42 -13.48 6.13
N VAL A 51 -8.87 -12.42 6.79
CA VAL A 51 -8.13 -11.17 6.96
C VAL A 51 -7.48 -11.17 8.34
N ASP A 52 -6.16 -11.11 8.38
CA ASP A 52 -5.40 -11.04 9.64
C ASP A 52 -5.14 -9.59 10.06
N THR A 53 -4.97 -8.71 9.07
CA THR A 53 -4.65 -7.29 9.29
C THR A 53 -5.35 -6.42 8.26
N ILE A 54 -5.92 -5.32 8.73
CA ILE A 54 -6.45 -4.23 7.91
C ILE A 54 -5.38 -3.15 7.90
N ARG A 55 -4.60 -3.07 6.82
CA ARG A 55 -3.54 -2.10 6.64
C ARG A 55 -4.07 -0.87 5.92
N VAL A 56 -3.92 0.30 6.52
CA VAL A 56 -4.13 1.58 5.85
C VAL A 56 -2.79 2.08 5.35
N THR A 57 -2.64 2.29 4.05
CA THR A 57 -1.39 2.75 3.47
C THR A 57 -1.56 4.14 2.88
N VAL A 58 -0.64 5.05 3.22
CA VAL A 58 -0.45 6.31 2.49
C VAL A 58 0.68 6.12 1.49
N HIS A 59 0.36 6.31 0.21
CA HIS A 59 1.24 6.12 -0.92
C HIS A 59 1.85 7.44 -1.38
N THR A 60 3.08 7.38 -1.89
CA THR A 60 3.58 8.42 -2.80
C THR A 60 2.90 8.27 -4.17
N THR A 61 2.41 9.38 -4.73
CA THR A 61 1.98 9.46 -6.14
C THR A 61 3.04 10.11 -7.03
N GLY A 62 4.27 10.27 -6.52
CA GLY A 62 5.29 11.09 -7.13
C GLY A 62 5.06 12.59 -6.91
N LYS A 63 5.94 13.39 -7.52
CA LYS A 63 5.79 14.85 -7.58
C LYS A 63 4.86 15.23 -8.73
N PHE A 64 4.03 16.24 -8.56
CA PHE A 64 3.22 16.78 -9.66
C PHE A 64 4.06 17.62 -10.63
N PHE A 65 5.11 18.30 -10.13
CA PHE A 65 6.08 19.06 -10.92
C PHE A 65 7.49 18.90 -10.33
N ASP A 66 8.55 19.09 -11.12
CA ASP A 66 9.94 18.95 -10.65
C ASP A 66 10.28 19.97 -9.53
N SER A 67 9.70 21.16 -9.61
CA SER A 67 9.79 22.23 -8.60
C SER A 67 8.95 21.96 -7.36
N ASP A 68 8.04 20.98 -7.38
CA ASP A 68 7.27 20.60 -6.21
C ASP A 68 8.19 19.87 -5.21
N THR A 69 8.16 20.35 -3.97
CA THR A 69 8.89 19.74 -2.88
C THR A 69 8.03 18.72 -2.12
N ARG A 70 6.74 18.64 -2.45
CA ARG A 70 5.77 17.72 -1.87
C ARG A 70 5.46 16.59 -2.85
N SER A 71 5.39 15.37 -2.35
CA SER A 71 4.78 14.26 -3.08
C SER A 71 3.28 14.33 -2.88
N GLY A 72 2.50 14.21 -3.95
CA GLY A 72 1.09 13.87 -3.79
C GLY A 72 0.98 12.58 -2.96
N ASN A 73 0.01 12.55 -2.07
CA ASN A 73 -0.25 11.43 -1.19
C ASN A 73 -1.60 10.82 -1.53
N HIS A 74 -1.67 9.50 -1.61
CA HIS A 74 -2.92 8.79 -1.87
C HIS A 74 -3.14 7.71 -0.81
N ALA A 75 -4.34 7.62 -0.24
CA ALA A 75 -4.65 6.63 0.78
C ALA A 75 -5.43 5.44 0.21
N SER A 76 -5.06 4.23 0.59
CA SER A 76 -5.84 3.02 0.28
C SER A 76 -5.81 2.03 1.45
N ILE A 77 -6.68 1.02 1.40
CA ILE A 77 -6.77 -0.03 2.42
C ILE A 77 -6.37 -1.35 1.80
N TYR A 78 -5.55 -2.14 2.49
CA TYR A 78 -5.19 -3.50 2.15
C TYR A 78 -5.72 -4.45 3.22
N LEU A 79 -6.53 -5.42 2.81
CA LEU A 79 -6.89 -6.56 3.67
C LEU A 79 -5.80 -7.60 3.49
N LEU A 80 -4.88 -7.69 4.46
CA LEU A 80 -3.80 -8.66 4.43
C LEU A 80 -4.38 -10.03 4.81
N ALA A 81 -4.28 -10.96 3.86
CA ALA A 81 -4.85 -12.28 4.00
C ALA A 81 -3.82 -13.29 4.53
N SER A 82 -4.32 -14.31 5.23
CA SER A 82 -3.49 -15.35 5.86
C SER A 82 -2.67 -16.20 4.89
N ASN A 83 -3.00 -16.17 3.59
CA ASN A 83 -2.25 -16.84 2.54
C ASN A 83 -1.07 -16.01 1.98
N GLY A 84 -0.71 -14.89 2.62
CA GLY A 84 0.37 -14.02 2.16
C GLY A 84 -0.01 -13.07 1.02
N ALA A 85 -1.28 -13.04 0.61
CA ALA A 85 -1.81 -12.09 -0.36
C ALA A 85 -2.47 -10.88 0.34
N SER A 86 -2.99 -9.95 -0.46
CA SER A 86 -3.88 -8.91 0.05
C SER A 86 -4.97 -8.54 -0.96
N VAL A 87 -6.06 -7.96 -0.47
CA VAL A 87 -7.08 -7.31 -1.31
C VAL A 87 -7.00 -5.82 -1.06
N ARG A 88 -6.70 -5.04 -2.10
CA ARG A 88 -6.65 -3.60 -2.05
C ARG A 88 -8.02 -3.00 -2.36
N LEU A 89 -8.50 -2.19 -1.44
CA LEU A 89 -9.65 -1.31 -1.61
C LEU A 89 -9.16 0.10 -1.88
N ASN A 90 -9.56 0.64 -3.02
CA ASN A 90 -9.04 1.90 -3.50
C ASN A 90 -10.16 2.81 -3.97
N MET A 91 -10.08 4.10 -3.64
CA MET A 91 -10.99 5.13 -4.12
C MET A 91 -10.20 6.20 -4.85
N THR A 92 -10.27 6.20 -6.17
CA THR A 92 -9.46 7.10 -7.02
C THR A 92 -10.33 7.99 -7.90
N LYS A 93 -9.72 9.02 -8.48
CA LYS A 93 -10.31 9.84 -9.54
C LYS A 93 -9.73 9.38 -10.88
N LEU A 94 -10.55 8.85 -11.79
CA LEU A 94 -10.06 8.36 -13.09
C LEU A 94 -9.56 9.49 -14.00
N THR A 95 -10.18 10.66 -13.92
CA THR A 95 -9.87 11.83 -14.74
C THR A 95 -10.02 13.12 -13.94
N ALA A 96 -9.37 14.21 -14.37
CA ALA A 96 -9.41 15.49 -13.67
C ALA A 96 -10.83 16.08 -13.54
N ASP A 97 -11.73 15.76 -14.47
CA ASP A 97 -13.12 16.22 -14.54
C ASP A 97 -14.13 15.27 -13.88
N ALA A 98 -13.73 14.05 -13.52
CA ALA A 98 -14.63 13.07 -12.91
C ALA A 98 -15.23 13.62 -11.60
N LYS A 99 -16.56 13.73 -11.55
CA LYS A 99 -17.32 14.20 -10.37
C LYS A 99 -17.54 13.10 -9.32
N ARG A 100 -17.24 11.84 -9.65
CA ARG A 100 -17.41 10.68 -8.77
C ARG A 100 -16.07 9.99 -8.55
N GLY A 101 -15.87 9.49 -7.33
CA GLY A 101 -14.79 8.56 -7.08
C GLY A 101 -15.07 7.23 -7.80
N THR A 102 -14.01 6.56 -8.19
CA THR A 102 -14.04 5.20 -8.73
C THR A 102 -13.52 4.27 -7.66
N TYR A 103 -14.42 3.46 -7.12
CA TYR A 103 -14.08 2.37 -6.23
C TYR A 103 -13.46 1.22 -7.02
N GLN A 104 -12.28 0.76 -6.59
CA GLN A 104 -11.55 -0.32 -7.24
C GLN A 104 -11.17 -1.38 -6.21
N LEU A 105 -11.41 -2.62 -6.60
CA LEU A 105 -10.98 -3.82 -5.88
C LEU A 105 -9.90 -4.53 -6.67
N THR A 106 -8.78 -4.83 -6.02
CA THR A 106 -7.65 -5.50 -6.67
C THR A 106 -7.10 -6.57 -5.74
N TYR A 107 -6.98 -7.79 -6.24
CA TYR A 107 -6.21 -8.82 -5.57
C TYR A 107 -4.72 -8.58 -5.85
N CYS A 108 -3.91 -8.63 -4.80
CA CYS A 108 -2.47 -8.43 -4.82
C CYS A 108 -1.79 -9.69 -4.27
N ARG A 109 -0.85 -10.27 -5.02
CA ARG A 109 -0.04 -11.44 -4.59
C ARG A 109 1.03 -11.09 -3.54
N TYR A 110 0.91 -9.93 -2.91
CA TYR A 110 1.85 -9.35 -1.98
C TYR A 110 1.08 -8.65 -0.86
N GLN A 111 1.73 -8.48 0.28
CA GLN A 111 1.20 -7.69 1.41
C GLN A 111 1.83 -6.30 1.51
N HIS A 112 2.99 -6.08 0.88
CA HIS A 112 3.71 -4.81 0.90
C HIS A 112 3.81 -4.20 -0.50
N THR A 113 3.47 -2.92 -0.60
CA THR A 113 3.64 -2.12 -1.82
C THR A 113 4.92 -1.29 -1.76
N ASN A 114 5.61 -1.14 -2.89
CA ASN A 114 6.82 -0.32 -2.98
C ASN A 114 6.54 1.19 -2.94
N SER A 115 5.28 1.60 -3.02
CA SER A 115 4.85 2.99 -2.94
C SER A 115 4.46 3.44 -1.53
N SER A 116 4.50 2.56 -0.52
CA SER A 116 4.16 2.95 0.85
C SER A 116 5.13 4.00 1.40
N LEU A 117 4.58 5.04 2.00
CA LEU A 117 5.30 6.02 2.81
C LEU A 117 5.09 5.75 4.30
N ILE A 118 3.87 5.35 4.67
CA ILE A 118 3.50 4.92 6.02
C ILE A 118 2.34 3.93 5.95
N ASP A 119 2.36 2.95 6.85
CA ASP A 119 1.33 1.95 7.03
C ASP A 119 0.79 2.04 8.47
N PHE A 120 -0.54 1.97 8.62
CA PHE A 120 -1.21 1.79 9.90
C PHE A 120 -1.87 0.42 9.91
N ASP A 121 -1.29 -0.51 10.68
CA ASP A 121 -1.71 -1.89 10.72
C ASP A 121 -2.70 -2.11 11.86
N LEU A 122 -3.97 -2.27 11.49
CA LEU A 122 -5.05 -2.55 12.43
C LEU A 122 -5.26 -4.07 12.47
N LYS A 123 -5.05 -4.68 13.64
CA LYS A 123 -5.26 -6.12 13.80
C LYS A 123 -6.74 -6.47 13.60
N ALA A 124 -7.02 -7.44 12.73
CA ALA A 124 -8.39 -7.89 12.51
C ALA A 124 -8.96 -8.63 13.73
N THR A 125 -10.29 -8.63 13.87
CA THR A 125 -10.98 -9.36 14.93
C THR A 125 -10.74 -10.88 14.81
N SER A 126 -10.63 -11.57 15.95
CA SER A 126 -10.44 -13.03 16.01
C SER A 126 -11.67 -13.84 15.58
N ARG A 127 -12.79 -13.18 15.24
CA ARG A 127 -14.07 -13.80 14.84
C ARG A 127 -14.09 -14.29 13.39
N GLY A 128 -12.93 -14.59 12.80
CA GLY A 128 -12.82 -15.07 11.41
C GLY A 128 -13.28 -14.03 10.38
N LEU A 129 -12.75 -12.80 10.46
CA LEU A 129 -13.06 -11.76 9.48
C LEU A 129 -12.62 -12.22 8.08
N LYS A 130 -13.54 -12.14 7.11
CA LYS A 130 -13.29 -12.46 5.71
C LYS A 130 -13.33 -11.20 4.86
N VAL A 131 -12.70 -11.26 3.69
CA VAL A 131 -12.76 -10.18 2.69
C VAL A 131 -14.22 -9.80 2.39
N LYS A 132 -15.11 -10.78 2.18
CA LYS A 132 -16.52 -10.52 1.87
C LYS A 132 -17.24 -9.65 2.89
N HIS A 133 -17.00 -9.87 4.19
CA HIS A 133 -17.67 -9.10 5.25
C HIS A 133 -17.32 -7.60 5.15
N VAL A 134 -16.08 -7.28 4.76
CA VAL A 134 -15.65 -5.89 4.55
C VAL A 134 -16.27 -5.29 3.29
N LEU A 135 -16.37 -6.08 2.21
CA LEU A 135 -16.95 -5.62 0.94
C LEU A 135 -18.46 -5.39 1.07
N GLU A 136 -19.18 -6.30 1.71
CA GLU A 136 -20.60 -6.20 2.02
C GLU A 136 -20.88 -4.93 2.84
N LEU A 137 -20.11 -4.67 3.90
CA LEU A 137 -20.23 -3.45 4.70
C LEU A 137 -20.09 -2.17 3.86
N ILE A 138 -19.13 -2.15 2.93
CA ILE A 138 -18.89 -1.01 2.05
C ILE A 138 -20.07 -0.77 1.12
N GLU A 139 -20.64 -1.83 0.56
CA GLU A 139 -21.80 -1.75 -0.34
C GLU A 139 -23.08 -1.36 0.42
N GLU A 140 -23.34 -2.00 1.58
CA GLU A 140 -24.49 -1.71 2.44
C GLU A 140 -24.52 -0.25 2.90
N ARG A 141 -23.36 0.30 3.29
CA ARG A 141 -23.20 1.71 3.68
C ARG A 141 -22.99 2.64 2.48
N LYS A 142 -23.10 2.14 1.25
CA LYS A 142 -22.95 2.88 -0.02
C LYS A 142 -21.64 3.66 -0.11
N ARG A 143 -20.57 3.14 0.50
CA ARG A 143 -19.25 3.77 0.52
C ARG A 143 -18.56 3.66 -0.84
N ASP A 144 -18.94 2.68 -1.65
CA ASP A 144 -18.55 2.56 -3.06
C ASP A 144 -19.09 3.70 -3.94
N LYS A 145 -20.18 4.38 -3.52
CA LYS A 145 -20.80 5.50 -4.26
C LYS A 145 -20.23 6.87 -3.93
N TYR A 146 -19.11 6.94 -3.21
CA TYR A 146 -18.49 8.18 -2.75
C TYR A 146 -18.14 9.14 -3.89
N LYS A 147 -18.42 10.43 -3.67
CA LYS A 147 -18.02 11.53 -4.55
C LYS A 147 -16.85 12.26 -3.91
N LEU A 148 -15.70 12.21 -4.58
CA LEU A 148 -14.50 12.90 -4.15
C LEU A 148 -14.71 14.42 -4.09
N ALA A 149 -14.07 15.07 -3.12
CA ALA A 149 -13.98 16.52 -3.08
C ALA A 149 -13.20 17.07 -4.29
N ARG A 150 -13.41 18.34 -4.64
CA ARG A 150 -12.76 18.96 -5.81
C ARG A 150 -11.24 19.07 -5.63
N SER A 151 -10.74 19.15 -4.40
CA SER A 151 -9.30 19.24 -4.09
C SER A 151 -8.47 18.02 -4.46
N GLY A 152 -9.10 16.85 -4.65
CA GLY A 152 -8.40 15.58 -4.85
C GLY A 152 -7.94 14.88 -3.57
N LEU A 153 -8.11 15.48 -2.38
CA LEU A 153 -7.74 14.88 -1.08
C LEU A 153 -8.84 13.99 -0.47
N GLY A 154 -9.98 13.84 -1.14
CA GLY A 154 -11.11 13.07 -0.64
C GLY A 154 -10.84 11.56 -0.43
N CYS A 155 -9.76 11.01 -0.97
CA CYS A 155 -9.38 9.61 -0.71
C CYS A 155 -9.08 9.38 0.78
N ARG A 156 -8.45 10.35 1.47
CA ARG A 156 -8.18 10.28 2.92
C ARG A 156 -9.49 10.25 3.72
N PHE A 157 -10.44 11.13 3.38
CA PHE A 157 -11.75 11.17 4.03
C PHE A 157 -12.52 9.86 3.85
N TRP A 158 -12.48 9.30 2.64
CA TRP A 158 -13.10 8.02 2.36
C TRP A 158 -12.51 6.90 3.23
N VAL A 159 -11.18 6.80 3.29
CA VAL A 159 -10.49 5.81 4.14
C VAL A 159 -10.81 6.03 5.63
N GLN A 160 -10.77 7.27 6.13
CA GLN A 160 -11.17 7.59 7.52
C GLN A 160 -12.58 7.11 7.82
N THR A 161 -13.52 7.27 6.87
CA THR A 161 -14.89 6.81 7.03
C THR A 161 -14.96 5.28 7.11
N ILE A 162 -14.25 4.57 6.22
CA ILE A 162 -14.21 3.10 6.26
C ILE A 162 -13.62 2.60 7.60
N ILE A 163 -12.54 3.20 8.10
CA ILE A 163 -11.96 2.82 9.39
C ILE A 163 -13.00 2.95 10.52
N LYS A 164 -13.77 4.03 10.53
CA LYS A 164 -14.85 4.24 11.52
C LYS A 164 -15.96 3.19 11.38
N ASP A 165 -16.39 2.86 10.16
CA ASP A 165 -17.37 1.81 9.92
C ASP A 165 -16.85 0.43 10.41
N LEU A 166 -15.58 0.11 10.14
CA LEU A 166 -14.95 -1.14 10.59
C LEU A 166 -14.84 -1.22 12.12
N GLN A 167 -14.53 -0.10 12.78
CA GLN A 167 -14.49 -0.02 14.24
C GLN A 167 -15.89 -0.23 14.84
N GLU A 168 -16.92 0.41 14.26
CA GLU A 168 -18.31 0.27 14.70
C GLU A 168 -18.81 -1.18 14.59
N MET A 169 -18.45 -1.87 13.51
CA MET A 169 -18.76 -3.30 13.31
C MET A 169 -17.87 -4.25 14.14
N LYS A 170 -16.95 -3.72 14.94
CA LYS A 170 -15.98 -4.48 15.75
C LYS A 170 -15.12 -5.42 14.89
N PHE A 171 -14.78 -5.00 13.67
CA PHE A 171 -13.89 -5.74 12.76
C PHE A 171 -12.42 -5.52 13.11
N ILE A 172 -12.11 -4.44 13.83
CA ILE A 172 -10.79 -4.16 14.40
C ILE A 172 -10.73 -4.75 15.81
N SER A 173 -9.65 -5.45 16.12
CA SER A 173 -9.40 -6.03 17.44
C SER A 173 -9.04 -4.95 18.46
N SER A 174 -9.56 -5.06 19.68
CA SER A 174 -9.10 -4.24 20.81
C SER A 174 -7.65 -4.52 21.21
N SER A 175 -7.07 -5.64 20.75
CA SER A 175 -5.64 -5.97 20.94
C SER A 175 -4.72 -5.42 19.84
N SER A 176 -5.24 -4.57 18.95
CA SER A 176 -4.44 -3.90 17.94
C SER A 176 -3.51 -2.88 18.60
N GLU A 177 -2.22 -2.91 18.26
CA GLU A 177 -1.24 -1.94 18.77
C GLU A 177 -1.53 -0.52 18.28
N VAL A 178 -1.92 -0.39 17.01
CA VAL A 178 -2.43 0.84 16.43
C VAL A 178 -3.95 0.85 16.60
N SER A 179 -4.50 1.92 17.18
CA SER A 179 -5.94 2.07 17.29
C SER A 179 -6.55 2.63 16.01
N ALA A 180 -7.87 2.44 15.83
CA ALA A 180 -8.62 3.09 14.75
C ALA A 180 -8.48 4.62 14.80
N ALA A 181 -8.39 5.21 16.00
CA ALA A 181 -8.22 6.64 16.18
C ALA A 181 -6.83 7.11 15.69
N ASP A 182 -5.78 6.36 15.98
CA ASP A 182 -4.42 6.66 15.52
C ASP A 182 -4.33 6.64 14.00
N ALA A 183 -4.91 5.62 13.36
CA ALA A 183 -4.96 5.54 11.89
C ALA A 183 -5.76 6.69 11.27
N VAL A 184 -6.89 7.09 11.89
CA VAL A 184 -7.69 8.23 11.43
C VAL A 184 -6.93 9.55 11.58
N GLU A 185 -6.24 9.77 12.70
CA GLU A 185 -5.43 10.97 12.93
C GLU A 185 -4.24 11.03 11.97
N GLY A 186 -3.54 9.91 11.76
CA GLY A 186 -2.43 9.81 10.82
C GLY A 186 -2.81 10.19 9.38
N LEU A 187 -4.05 9.94 8.97
CA LEU A 187 -4.55 10.34 7.64
C LEU A 187 -4.68 11.86 7.44
N ARG A 188 -4.48 12.68 8.47
CA ARG A 188 -4.46 14.15 8.37
C ARG A 188 -3.10 14.72 7.98
N TYR A 189 -2.09 13.87 7.79
CA TYR A 189 -0.73 14.32 7.48
C TYR A 189 -0.31 13.93 6.07
N SER A 190 0.41 14.82 5.40
CA SER A 190 1.16 14.53 4.19
C SER A 190 2.55 14.01 4.55
N TYR A 191 2.90 12.88 3.94
CA TYR A 191 4.14 12.16 4.17
C TYR A 191 5.06 12.32 2.97
N SER A 192 6.37 12.35 3.23
CA SER A 192 7.41 12.36 2.21
C SER A 192 8.64 11.66 2.77
N LYS A 193 9.38 10.95 1.92
CA LYS A 193 10.59 10.21 2.35
C LYS A 193 11.60 11.16 2.99
N GLY A 194 12.09 10.80 4.17
CA GLY A 194 13.11 11.56 4.90
C GLY A 194 12.66 12.92 5.44
N LYS A 195 11.35 13.23 5.41
CA LYS A 195 10.77 14.46 5.97
C LYS A 195 9.83 14.15 7.12
N ARG A 196 9.63 15.12 8.01
CA ARG A 196 8.58 15.04 9.03
C ARG A 196 7.20 15.12 8.37
N PRO A 197 6.18 14.44 8.91
CA PRO A 197 4.81 14.59 8.42
C PRO A 197 4.35 16.04 8.58
N GLU A 198 3.66 16.57 7.58
CA GLU A 198 3.11 17.92 7.56
C GLU A 198 1.58 17.84 7.63
N LEU A 199 0.93 18.65 8.46
CA LEU A 199 -0.54 18.67 8.53
C LEU A 199 -1.11 19.12 7.18
N ASP A 200 -2.04 18.33 6.65
CA ASP A 200 -2.73 18.57 5.39
C ASP A 200 -4.20 18.23 5.59
N GLU A 201 -5.01 19.27 5.81
CA GLU A 201 -6.39 19.08 6.22
C GLU A 201 -7.18 18.22 5.23
N VAL A 202 -7.91 17.26 5.78
CA VAL A 202 -8.71 16.34 4.99
C VAL A 202 -9.90 17.09 4.44
N ASP A 203 -10.01 17.19 3.12
CA ASP A 203 -11.16 17.78 2.44
C ASP A 203 -12.28 16.74 2.26
N PRO A 204 -13.43 16.90 2.93
CA PRO A 204 -14.52 15.94 2.88
C PRO A 204 -15.26 16.02 1.53
N GLY A 205 -15.27 14.91 0.81
CA GLY A 205 -16.27 14.65 -0.24
C GLY A 205 -17.64 14.28 0.34
N SER A 206 -18.51 13.69 -0.49
CA SER A 206 -19.87 13.33 -0.07
C SER A 206 -20.22 11.88 -0.38
N PHE A 207 -20.91 11.24 0.56
CA PHE A 207 -21.63 9.98 0.32
C PHE A 207 -23.04 10.35 -0.15
N GLY A 208 -23.54 9.69 -1.19
CA GLY A 208 -24.87 10.01 -1.71
C GLY A 208 -25.94 9.80 -0.63
N THR A 209 -26.60 10.88 -0.20
CA THR A 209 -27.89 10.80 0.48
C THR A 209 -28.97 10.46 -0.56
N SER A 210 -30.03 9.79 -0.11
CA SER A 210 -31.24 9.45 -0.86
C SER A 210 -31.52 10.38 -2.05
N TRP A 211 -31.66 9.80 -3.24
CA TRP A 211 -32.30 10.50 -4.35
C TRP A 211 -33.71 10.88 -3.90
N ASP A 212 -33.95 12.18 -3.84
CA ASP A 212 -35.20 12.80 -3.47
C ASP A 212 -36.31 12.30 -4.42
N LYS A 213 -37.33 11.62 -3.89
CA LYS A 213 -38.55 11.23 -4.64
C LYS A 213 -39.43 12.47 -4.92
N ARG A 214 -38.84 13.57 -5.38
CA ARG A 214 -39.54 14.84 -5.59
C ARG A 214 -39.35 15.45 -6.97
N SER A 215 -38.76 14.72 -7.91
CA SER A 215 -38.70 15.13 -9.33
C SER A 215 -39.74 14.47 -10.23
N GLU A 216 -40.62 13.59 -9.71
CA GLU A 216 -41.68 12.92 -10.50
C GLU A 216 -43.09 13.51 -10.27
N ARG A 217 -43.17 14.80 -9.92
CA ARG A 217 -44.42 15.57 -9.94
C ARG A 217 -44.16 16.96 -10.50
N ARG A 218 -43.98 17.04 -11.81
CA ARG A 218 -44.39 18.18 -12.63
C ARG A 218 -44.91 17.67 -13.96
#